data_AF-A0A8H4ZP60-F1
#
_entry.id   AF-A0A8H4ZP60-F1
#
_cell.length_a   1.000
_cell.length_b   1.000
_cell.length_c   1.000
_cell.angle_alpha   90.00
_cell.angle_beta   90.00
_cell.angle_gamma   90.00
#
_symmetry.space_group_name_H-M   'P 1'
#
loop_
_entity.id
_entity.type
_entity.pdbx_description
1 polymer ?
#
loop_
_entity_poly.entity_id
_entity_poly.type
_entity_poly.pdbx_seq_one_letter_code
_entity_poly.pdbx_strand_id
1 'polypeptide(L)'
;MAPKLLTDLPSEIRQQIFRECLKVDGGYVYNAETDKLTNADEARTPIDLSLRYTCRSIARDTRTIPLAVNTIHFSTSDNWRSLAGCFNLVATAYYILEQDLVFHLAEFITPAMFAQIDARFPRFRSMFESELANHNISNPVRDRPRSNTPIARVRPPLCPWVQYFFKLYVDGPDVYGPFALCSFAGAHEGEYMDPLHRLGRGSHERWKEQSGDVRDALTYCMGLIAEKAPREFENHVYKTLPHWVGKYQSQEFLRLKFNLWHIPSREEVAHALALLNIHEFVWKLPEIWTYPLGFYKELGDVPSKPRLENAERGQYADEYDNPMRLVDHFDYRCLSKIRFSATATAIRFLNRLPAEQRTQIRKLGLHEDSPSVNMPSLHAQGLVPFFKESPLLQVER
;
A
#
# COMPACT_ATOMS: atom_id res chain seq x y z
N MET A 1 7.55 -51.64 38.55
CA MET A 1 6.80 -50.36 38.56
C MET A 1 6.00 -50.29 37.28
N ALA A 2 4.70 -50.02 37.34
CA ALA A 2 3.93 -49.75 36.12
C ALA A 2 4.47 -48.47 35.44
N PRO A 3 4.60 -48.44 34.11
CA PRO A 3 5.05 -47.24 33.41
C PRO A 3 4.03 -46.12 33.67
N LYS A 4 4.50 -44.97 34.18
CA LYS A 4 3.66 -43.77 34.29
C LYS A 4 3.41 -43.23 32.89
N LEU A 5 2.14 -42.98 32.56
CA LEU A 5 1.79 -42.38 31.29
C LEU A 5 2.13 -40.88 31.33
N LEU A 6 2.38 -40.29 30.16
CA LEU A 6 2.66 -38.85 30.05
C LEU A 6 1.52 -38.00 30.64
N THR A 7 0.28 -38.49 30.59
CA THR A 7 -0.91 -37.86 31.16
C THR A 7 -0.99 -37.93 32.68
N ASP A 8 -0.23 -38.82 33.31
CA ASP A 8 -0.22 -39.02 34.77
C ASP A 8 0.76 -38.06 35.47
N LEU A 9 1.57 -37.33 34.70
CA LEU A 9 2.49 -36.34 35.22
C LEU A 9 1.74 -35.06 35.65
N PRO A 10 2.26 -34.33 36.68
CA PRO A 10 1.76 -33.00 37.03
C PRO A 10 1.74 -32.05 35.84
N SER A 11 0.77 -31.13 35.83
CA SER A 11 0.52 -30.25 34.67
C SER A 11 1.73 -29.40 34.28
N GLU A 12 2.51 -28.97 35.27
CA GLU A 12 3.70 -28.15 35.16
C GLU A 12 4.80 -28.90 34.40
N ILE A 13 5.02 -30.16 34.78
CA ILE A 13 6.01 -31.04 34.15
C ILE A 13 5.59 -31.35 32.72
N ARG A 14 4.30 -31.64 32.48
CA ARG A 14 3.77 -31.87 31.13
C ARG A 14 3.97 -30.65 30.24
N GLN A 15 3.64 -29.46 30.72
CA GLN A 15 3.88 -28.22 29.98
C GLN A 15 5.36 -28.01 29.65
N GLN A 16 6.27 -28.27 30.59
CA GLN A 16 7.71 -28.15 30.33
C GLN A 16 8.17 -29.14 29.25
N ILE A 17 7.78 -30.41 29.35
CA ILE A 17 8.08 -31.41 28.32
C ILE A 17 7.54 -30.97 26.96
N PHE A 18 6.28 -30.51 26.90
CA PHE A 18 5.68 -30.05 25.65
C PHE A 18 6.36 -28.83 25.06
N ARG A 19 6.85 -27.90 25.89
CA ARG A 19 7.62 -26.74 25.42
C ARG A 19 8.92 -27.20 24.75
N GLU A 20 9.65 -28.14 25.34
CA GLU A 20 10.86 -28.68 24.75
C GLU A 20 10.57 -29.48 23.47
N CYS A 21 9.51 -30.29 23.45
CA CYS A 21 9.16 -31.09 22.26
C CYS A 21 8.65 -30.26 21.08
N LEU A 22 7.97 -29.14 21.33
CA LEU A 22 7.32 -28.32 20.29
C LEU A 22 8.16 -27.12 19.86
N LYS A 23 9.27 -26.87 20.55
CA LYS A 23 10.26 -25.87 20.15
C LYS A 23 11.11 -26.42 19.02
N VAL A 24 11.26 -25.64 17.96
CA VAL A 24 12.04 -25.98 16.78
C VAL A 24 13.19 -25.00 16.65
N ASP A 25 14.36 -25.50 16.26
CA ASP A 25 15.52 -24.64 16.00
C ASP A 25 15.21 -23.65 14.88
N GLY A 26 15.53 -22.37 15.11
CA GLY A 26 15.19 -21.27 14.20
C GLY A 26 13.72 -20.82 14.25
N GLY A 27 12.80 -21.67 14.73
CA GLY A 27 11.37 -21.37 14.84
C GLY A 27 10.58 -21.67 13.57
N TYR A 28 9.60 -20.83 13.26
CA TYR A 28 8.69 -20.99 12.12
C TYR A 28 8.86 -19.87 11.10
N VAL A 29 8.57 -20.16 9.84
CA VAL A 29 8.46 -19.15 8.77
C VAL A 29 7.07 -19.16 8.18
N TYR A 30 6.53 -17.96 7.96
CA TYR A 30 5.27 -17.78 7.29
C TYR A 30 5.43 -17.77 5.77
N ASN A 31 4.72 -18.66 5.10
CA ASN A 31 4.61 -18.70 3.65
C ASN A 31 3.34 -17.98 3.21
N ALA A 32 3.52 -16.80 2.60
CA ALA A 32 2.43 -15.95 2.14
C ALA A 32 1.62 -16.53 0.96
N GLU A 33 2.18 -17.47 0.20
CA GLU A 33 1.51 -18.09 -0.95
C GLU A 33 0.50 -19.14 -0.47
N THR A 34 0.91 -19.96 0.48
CA THR A 34 0.11 -21.07 1.02
C THR A 34 -0.71 -20.68 2.25
N ASP A 35 -0.47 -19.49 2.81
CA ASP A 35 -1.05 -19.03 4.06
C ASP A 35 -0.77 -19.96 5.27
N LYS A 36 0.42 -20.58 5.28
CA LYS A 36 0.81 -21.58 6.28
C LYS A 36 2.15 -21.25 6.94
N LEU A 37 2.36 -21.84 8.12
CA LEU A 37 3.66 -21.87 8.78
C LEU A 37 4.40 -23.16 8.40
N THR A 38 5.71 -23.02 8.15
CA THR A 38 6.67 -24.12 8.02
C THR A 38 7.75 -23.99 9.08
N ASN A 39 8.57 -25.01 9.26
CA ASN A 39 9.81 -24.87 10.00
C ASN A 39 10.73 -23.83 9.32
N ALA A 40 11.60 -23.22 10.11
CA ALA A 40 12.54 -22.22 9.64
C ALA A 40 13.85 -22.79 9.05
N ASP A 41 13.89 -24.09 8.79
CA ASP A 41 14.98 -24.73 8.07
C ASP A 41 15.02 -24.30 6.59
N GLU A 42 16.16 -24.56 5.94
CA GLU A 42 16.36 -24.25 4.52
C GLU A 42 15.34 -24.97 3.62
N ALA A 43 14.97 -26.19 4.00
CA ALA A 43 14.01 -27.02 3.27
C ALA A 43 12.54 -26.63 3.48
N ARG A 44 12.25 -25.66 4.38
CA ARG A 44 10.88 -25.22 4.75
C ARG A 44 9.97 -26.40 5.07
N THR A 45 10.46 -27.35 5.87
CA THR A 45 9.72 -28.59 6.13
C THR A 45 8.39 -28.31 6.86
N PRO A 46 7.35 -29.13 6.62
CA PRO A 46 6.09 -29.01 7.37
C PRO A 46 6.31 -29.17 8.87
N ILE A 47 5.55 -28.41 9.67
CA ILE A 47 5.58 -28.53 11.13
C ILE A 47 5.08 -29.91 11.54
N ASP A 48 5.86 -30.64 12.33
CA ASP A 48 5.43 -31.93 12.87
C ASP A 48 4.36 -31.72 13.96
N LEU A 49 3.17 -32.26 13.71
CA LEU A 49 2.02 -32.20 14.61
C LEU A 49 1.71 -33.58 15.24
N SER A 50 2.57 -34.59 15.03
CA SER A 50 2.39 -35.97 15.48
C SER A 50 1.99 -36.06 16.95
N LEU A 51 2.70 -35.36 17.84
CA LEU A 51 2.42 -35.29 19.28
C LEU A 51 0.99 -34.83 19.58
N ARG A 52 0.50 -33.83 18.85
CA ARG A 52 -0.85 -33.27 19.04
C ARG A 52 -1.94 -34.21 18.53
N TYR A 53 -1.62 -35.09 17.59
CA TYR A 53 -2.56 -36.06 17.06
C TYR A 53 -2.63 -37.36 17.88
N THR A 54 -1.82 -37.51 18.92
CA THR A 54 -1.84 -38.70 19.78
C THR A 54 -3.13 -38.85 20.58
N CYS A 55 -3.59 -37.80 21.28
CA CYS A 55 -4.86 -37.81 22.01
C CYS A 55 -5.44 -36.41 22.26
N ARG A 56 -6.76 -36.34 22.53
CA ARG A 56 -7.48 -35.08 22.80
C ARG A 56 -6.94 -34.29 23.99
N SER A 57 -6.44 -34.99 25.02
CA SER A 57 -5.86 -34.35 26.22
C SER A 57 -4.60 -33.58 25.86
N ILE A 58 -3.63 -34.24 25.21
CA ILE A 58 -2.39 -33.62 24.73
C ILE A 58 -2.69 -32.52 23.72
N ALA A 59 -3.60 -32.73 22.78
CA ALA A 59 -4.01 -31.72 21.81
C ALA A 59 -4.53 -30.43 22.47
N ARG A 60 -5.27 -30.57 23.59
CA ARG A 60 -5.80 -29.44 24.36
C ARG A 60 -4.69 -28.73 25.14
N ASP A 61 -3.83 -29.48 25.82
CA ASP A 61 -2.75 -28.93 26.65
C ASP A 61 -1.67 -28.21 25.83
N THR A 62 -1.48 -28.63 24.58
CA THR A 62 -0.48 -28.08 23.68
C THR A 62 -1.02 -26.99 22.75
N ARG A 63 -2.33 -26.68 22.78
CA ARG A 63 -2.99 -25.81 21.78
C ARG A 63 -2.30 -24.46 21.58
N THR A 64 -1.74 -23.88 22.64
CA THR A 64 -1.11 -22.56 22.65
C THR A 64 0.42 -22.58 22.66
N ILE A 65 1.03 -23.75 22.94
CA ILE A 65 2.47 -23.87 23.19
C ILE A 65 3.32 -23.57 21.93
N PRO A 66 3.00 -24.10 20.73
CA PRO A 66 3.84 -23.90 19.54
C PRO A 66 4.13 -22.42 19.23
N LEU A 67 3.10 -21.56 19.28
CA LEU A 67 3.24 -20.13 19.02
C LEU A 67 3.95 -19.38 20.16
N ALA A 68 3.92 -19.93 21.38
CA ALA A 68 4.53 -19.30 22.55
C ALA A 68 6.03 -19.55 22.66
N VAL A 69 6.53 -20.68 22.13
CA VAL A 69 7.95 -21.07 22.25
C VAL A 69 8.75 -20.85 20.97
N ASN A 70 8.09 -20.68 19.82
CA ASN A 70 8.76 -20.47 18.54
C ASN A 70 8.65 -19.03 18.07
N THR A 71 9.76 -18.50 17.57
CA THR A 71 9.76 -17.24 16.81
C THR A 71 9.08 -17.47 15.46
N ILE A 72 8.25 -16.53 15.01
CA ILE A 72 7.63 -16.61 13.69
C ILE A 72 8.26 -15.53 12.80
N HIS A 73 8.88 -15.96 11.70
CA HIS A 73 9.55 -15.07 10.76
C HIS A 73 8.67 -14.75 9.55
N PHE A 74 8.70 -13.49 9.16
CA PHE A 74 7.99 -12.92 8.01
C PHE A 74 9.01 -12.26 7.10
N SER A 75 8.79 -12.32 5.80
CA SER A 75 9.62 -11.66 4.79
C SER A 75 8.77 -10.79 3.89
N THR A 76 9.42 -9.86 3.19
CA THR A 76 8.79 -9.09 2.12
C THR A 76 8.21 -10.05 1.08
N SER A 77 6.99 -9.81 0.61
CA SER A 77 6.28 -10.75 -0.30
C SER A 77 5.87 -10.09 -1.60
N ASP A 78 6.18 -10.74 -2.73
CA ASP A 78 5.74 -10.37 -4.08
C ASP A 78 4.59 -11.25 -4.61
N ASN A 79 4.03 -12.14 -3.80
CA ASN A 79 2.92 -13.04 -4.16
C ASN A 79 1.66 -12.29 -4.63
N TRP A 80 1.56 -11.01 -4.30
CA TRP A 80 0.44 -10.15 -4.63
C TRP A 80 0.87 -8.92 -5.44
N ARG A 81 1.84 -9.06 -6.36
CA ARG A 81 2.44 -7.95 -7.13
C ARG A 81 1.41 -7.01 -7.76
N SER A 82 0.46 -7.53 -8.53
CA SER A 82 -0.66 -6.76 -9.10
C SER A 82 -1.44 -5.97 -8.05
N LEU A 83 -1.80 -6.62 -6.93
CA LEU A 83 -2.52 -5.99 -5.83
C LEU A 83 -1.68 -4.92 -5.13
N ALA A 84 -0.41 -5.21 -4.83
CA ALA A 84 0.51 -4.25 -4.24
C ALA A 84 0.67 -3.01 -5.13
N GLY A 85 0.80 -3.21 -6.45
CA GLY A 85 0.94 -2.11 -7.40
C GLY A 85 -0.32 -1.25 -7.49
N CYS A 86 -1.48 -1.87 -7.70
CA CYS A 86 -2.75 -1.15 -7.75
C CYS A 86 -3.10 -0.48 -6.42
N PHE A 87 -2.79 -1.12 -5.29
CA PHE A 87 -2.91 -0.53 -3.97
C PHE A 87 -2.03 0.73 -3.84
N ASN A 88 -0.76 0.65 -4.23
CA ASN A 88 0.15 1.79 -4.22
C ASN A 88 -0.38 2.95 -5.07
N LEU A 89 -0.88 2.63 -6.27
CA LEU A 89 -1.48 3.60 -7.19
C LEU A 89 -2.66 4.33 -6.53
N VAL A 90 -3.65 3.61 -6.00
CA VAL A 90 -4.86 4.25 -5.45
C VAL A 90 -4.59 4.96 -4.14
N ALA A 91 -3.72 4.42 -3.28
CA ALA A 91 -3.33 5.06 -2.03
C ALA A 91 -2.52 6.36 -2.29
N THR A 92 -1.69 6.38 -3.33
CA THR A 92 -1.01 7.62 -3.77
C THR A 92 -2.01 8.61 -4.35
N ALA A 93 -2.88 8.14 -5.26
CA ALA A 93 -3.88 8.99 -5.92
C ALA A 93 -4.76 9.68 -4.89
N TYR A 94 -5.27 8.94 -3.91
CA TYR A 94 -6.04 9.48 -2.81
C TYR A 94 -5.26 10.54 -2.03
N TYR A 95 -4.01 10.27 -1.64
CA TYR A 95 -3.18 11.22 -0.90
C TYR A 95 -2.91 12.52 -1.66
N ILE A 96 -2.69 12.43 -2.97
CA ILE A 96 -2.51 13.61 -3.83
C ILE A 96 -3.80 14.42 -3.88
N LEU A 97 -4.95 13.76 -4.08
CA LEU A 97 -6.25 14.42 -4.10
C LEU A 97 -6.62 15.02 -2.73
N GLU A 98 -6.34 14.33 -1.63
CA GLU A 98 -6.55 14.83 -0.27
C GLU A 98 -5.77 16.12 -0.04
N GLN A 99 -4.49 16.18 -0.41
CA GLN A 99 -3.69 17.41 -0.32
C GLN A 99 -4.28 18.53 -1.17
N ASP A 100 -4.63 18.23 -2.43
CA ASP A 100 -5.23 19.18 -3.37
C ASP A 100 -6.51 19.81 -2.81
N LEU A 101 -7.41 18.96 -2.27
CA LEU A 101 -8.65 19.38 -1.61
C LEU A 101 -8.39 20.27 -0.40
N VAL A 102 -7.50 19.86 0.51
CA VAL A 102 -7.22 20.65 1.72
C VAL A 102 -6.59 21.99 1.38
N PHE A 103 -5.68 22.05 0.40
CA PHE A 103 -5.09 23.33 -0.04
C PHE A 103 -6.11 24.25 -0.69
N HIS A 104 -7.02 23.71 -1.50
CA HIS A 104 -8.07 24.53 -2.10
C HIS A 104 -9.15 24.97 -1.14
N LEU A 105 -9.36 24.24 -0.05
CA LEU A 105 -10.31 24.58 1.01
C LEU A 105 -9.63 25.28 2.19
N ALA A 106 -8.38 25.72 2.03
CA ALA A 106 -7.59 26.31 3.11
C ALA A 106 -8.25 27.54 3.74
N GLU A 107 -8.99 28.33 2.96
CA GLU A 107 -9.71 29.52 3.47
C GLU A 107 -10.83 29.17 4.47
N PHE A 108 -11.32 27.93 4.47
CA PHE A 108 -12.34 27.44 5.40
C PHE A 108 -11.74 26.85 6.68
N ILE A 109 -10.41 26.79 6.79
CA ILE A 109 -9.73 26.34 8.01
C ILE A 109 -9.72 27.49 9.02
N THR A 110 -10.69 27.49 9.92
CA THR A 110 -10.82 28.54 10.95
C THR A 110 -9.68 28.50 11.98
N PRO A 111 -9.41 29.61 12.71
CA PRO A 111 -8.45 29.60 13.82
C PRO A 111 -8.77 28.55 14.90
N ALA A 112 -10.05 28.29 15.15
CA ALA A 112 -10.49 27.25 16.09
C ALA A 112 -10.22 25.82 15.58
N MET A 113 -10.28 25.59 14.27
CA MET A 113 -9.85 24.32 13.66
C MET A 113 -8.34 24.16 13.76
N PHE A 114 -7.56 25.20 13.46
CA PHE A 114 -6.11 25.14 13.65
C PHE A 114 -5.72 24.86 15.10
N ALA A 115 -6.39 25.46 16.08
CA ALA A 115 -6.15 25.16 17.49
C ALA A 115 -6.39 23.67 17.82
N GLN A 116 -7.42 23.05 17.25
CA GLN A 116 -7.68 21.61 17.40
C GLN A 116 -6.61 20.75 16.70
N ILE A 117 -6.20 21.15 15.50
CA ILE A 117 -5.16 20.44 14.73
C ILE A 117 -3.82 20.53 15.47
N ASP A 118 -3.40 21.72 15.90
CA ASP A 118 -2.13 21.96 16.59
C ASP A 118 -2.05 21.23 17.94
N ALA A 119 -3.18 21.04 18.63
CA ALA A 119 -3.25 20.26 19.86
C ALA A 119 -2.91 18.78 19.65
N ARG A 120 -3.18 18.23 18.45
CA ARG A 120 -2.94 16.82 18.11
C ARG A 120 -1.69 16.59 17.28
N PHE A 121 -1.36 17.54 16.40
CA PHE A 121 -0.26 17.50 15.46
C PHE A 121 0.57 18.77 15.58
N PRO A 122 1.44 18.86 16.61
CA PRO A 122 2.27 20.03 16.80
C PRO A 122 3.09 20.33 15.54
N ARG A 123 3.21 21.61 15.19
CA ARG A 123 3.95 22.12 14.00
C ARG A 123 3.26 21.90 12.65
N PHE A 124 2.13 21.18 12.57
CA PHE A 124 1.43 20.96 11.31
C PHE A 124 1.07 22.29 10.62
N ARG A 125 0.49 23.24 11.35
CA ARG A 125 0.11 24.54 10.79
C ARG A 125 1.25 25.24 10.06
N SER A 126 2.44 25.31 10.66
CA SER A 126 3.61 25.95 10.04
C SER A 126 4.05 25.25 8.74
N MET A 127 3.95 23.93 8.68
CA MET A 127 4.29 23.16 7.48
C MET A 127 3.21 23.33 6.42
N PHE A 128 1.94 23.29 6.83
CA PHE A 128 0.79 23.50 5.96
C PHE A 128 0.84 24.87 5.29
N GLU A 129 1.09 25.94 6.04
CA GLU A 129 1.18 27.30 5.48
C GLU A 129 2.34 27.43 4.47
N SER A 130 3.48 26.79 4.75
CA SER A 130 4.63 26.75 3.83
C SER A 130 4.30 25.98 2.54
N GLU A 131 3.70 24.80 2.65
CA GLU A 131 3.33 23.99 1.49
C GLU A 131 2.16 24.57 0.69
N LEU A 132 1.23 25.26 1.35
CA LEU A 132 0.18 26.00 0.67
C LEU A 132 0.78 27.12 -0.20
N ALA A 133 1.83 27.80 0.27
CA ALA A 133 2.56 28.77 -0.52
C ALA A 133 3.24 28.12 -1.75
N ASN A 134 3.92 26.99 -1.56
CA ASN A 134 4.51 26.20 -2.66
C ASN A 134 3.45 25.77 -3.68
N HIS A 135 2.34 25.21 -3.21
CA HIS A 135 1.20 24.82 -4.04
C HIS A 135 0.69 26.00 -4.88
N ASN A 136 0.54 27.18 -4.30
CA ASN A 136 0.07 28.37 -5.02
C ASN A 136 1.06 28.85 -6.10
N ILE A 137 2.38 28.70 -5.88
CA ILE A 137 3.42 29.00 -6.88
C ILE A 137 3.36 28.00 -8.04
N SER A 138 3.20 26.72 -7.72
CA SER A 138 3.10 25.64 -8.71
C SER A 138 1.76 25.60 -9.46
N ASN A 139 0.72 26.24 -8.92
CA ASN A 139 -0.63 26.27 -9.47
C ASN A 139 -1.16 27.71 -9.73
N PRO A 140 -0.51 28.51 -10.58
CA PRO A 140 -1.01 29.85 -10.86
C PRO A 140 -2.30 29.78 -11.69
N VAL A 141 -3.22 30.71 -11.42
CA VAL A 141 -4.55 30.78 -12.05
C VAL A 141 -4.49 30.77 -13.59
N ARG A 142 -3.42 31.32 -14.19
CA ARG A 142 -3.23 31.40 -15.65
C ARG A 142 -2.91 30.05 -16.31
N ASP A 143 -2.35 29.11 -15.56
CA ASP A 143 -1.92 27.80 -16.05
C ASP A 143 -2.96 26.71 -15.82
N ARG A 144 -4.13 27.07 -15.26
CA ARG A 144 -5.27 26.15 -15.14
C ARG A 144 -5.64 25.66 -16.54
N PRO A 145 -5.59 24.34 -16.81
CA PRO A 145 -5.69 23.85 -18.16
C PRO A 145 -7.05 24.20 -18.79
N ARG A 146 -7.03 24.91 -19.91
CA ARG A 146 -8.15 24.94 -20.87
C ARG A 146 -8.13 23.64 -21.67
N SER A 147 -8.24 22.48 -21.01
CA SER A 147 -8.05 21.21 -21.71
C SER A 147 -9.34 20.76 -22.40
N ASN A 148 -9.32 20.74 -23.73
CA ASN A 148 -10.40 20.21 -24.57
C ASN A 148 -10.26 18.69 -24.84
N THR A 149 -9.34 17.98 -24.17
CA THR A 149 -9.12 16.55 -24.41
C THR A 149 -10.24 15.69 -23.79
N PRO A 150 -10.62 14.55 -24.41
CA PRO A 150 -11.60 13.62 -23.83
C PRO A 150 -11.23 13.17 -22.41
N ILE A 151 -9.93 13.00 -22.12
CA ILE A 151 -9.39 12.63 -20.80
C ILE A 151 -9.68 13.71 -19.75
N ALA A 152 -9.54 14.99 -20.12
CA ALA A 152 -9.85 16.10 -19.21
C ALA A 152 -11.35 16.26 -18.93
N ARG A 153 -12.23 15.68 -19.75
CA ARG A 153 -13.68 15.63 -19.45
C ARG A 153 -14.01 14.55 -18.42
N VAL A 154 -13.20 13.50 -18.35
CA VAL A 154 -13.40 12.34 -17.47
C VAL A 154 -12.76 12.57 -16.10
N ARG A 155 -11.59 13.23 -16.06
CA ARG A 155 -10.88 13.60 -14.84
C ARG A 155 -10.27 15.00 -15.02
N PRO A 156 -11.04 16.10 -14.88
CA PRO A 156 -10.52 17.45 -15.04
C PRO A 156 -9.53 17.75 -13.91
N PRO A 157 -8.24 17.94 -14.20
CA PRO A 157 -7.29 18.24 -13.14
C PRO A 157 -7.50 19.69 -12.68
N LEU A 158 -7.78 19.87 -11.39
CA LEU A 158 -7.85 21.22 -10.81
C LEU A 158 -6.47 21.87 -10.73
N CYS A 159 -5.41 21.06 -10.63
CA CYS A 159 -4.03 21.49 -10.47
C CYS A 159 -3.05 20.70 -11.37
N PRO A 160 -1.95 21.33 -11.84
CA PRO A 160 -0.95 20.69 -12.70
C PRO A 160 -0.32 19.40 -12.13
N TRP A 161 -0.08 19.33 -10.82
CA TRP A 161 0.50 18.15 -10.18
C TRP A 161 -0.41 16.91 -10.16
N VAL A 162 -1.71 17.10 -9.91
CA VAL A 162 -2.73 16.04 -10.00
C VAL A 162 -2.77 15.51 -11.44
N GLN A 163 -2.78 16.42 -12.41
CA GLN A 163 -2.72 16.06 -13.83
C GLN A 163 -1.47 15.23 -14.13
N TYR A 164 -0.32 15.68 -13.64
CA TYR A 164 0.96 15.04 -13.90
C TYR A 164 0.99 13.61 -13.34
N PHE A 165 0.51 13.40 -12.11
CA PHE A 165 0.40 12.06 -11.53
C PHE A 165 -0.49 11.13 -12.37
N PHE A 166 -1.73 11.52 -12.68
CA PHE A 166 -2.63 10.68 -13.47
C PHE A 166 -2.11 10.44 -14.88
N LYS A 167 -1.47 11.44 -15.50
CA LYS A 167 -0.80 11.29 -16.79
C LYS A 167 0.30 10.23 -16.74
N LEU A 168 1.12 10.20 -15.70
CA LEU A 168 2.24 9.25 -15.59
C LEU A 168 1.78 7.81 -15.34
N TYR A 169 0.81 7.62 -14.43
CA TYR A 169 0.50 6.28 -13.91
C TYR A 169 -0.79 5.67 -14.46
N VAL A 170 -1.67 6.47 -15.05
CA VAL A 170 -2.97 6.00 -15.54
C VAL A 170 -3.14 6.30 -17.02
N ASP A 171 -3.15 7.58 -17.38
CA ASP A 171 -3.54 7.99 -18.73
C ASP A 171 -2.42 7.72 -19.74
N GLY A 172 -1.15 7.83 -19.33
CA GLY A 172 0.00 7.53 -20.17
C GLY A 172 0.00 6.07 -20.66
N PRO A 173 -0.02 5.08 -19.75
CA PRO A 173 -0.12 3.67 -20.11
C PRO A 173 -1.38 3.33 -20.92
N ASP A 174 -2.50 4.01 -20.65
CA ASP A 174 -3.75 3.82 -21.42
C ASP A 174 -3.62 4.31 -22.86
N VAL A 175 -3.08 5.52 -23.04
CA VAL A 175 -2.99 6.23 -24.33
C VAL A 175 -1.81 5.76 -25.17
N TYR A 176 -0.65 5.52 -24.57
CA TYR A 176 0.61 5.24 -25.27
C TYR A 176 1.08 3.80 -25.09
N GLY A 177 0.38 2.99 -24.29
CA GLY A 177 0.69 1.58 -24.09
C GLY A 177 1.84 1.32 -23.11
N PRO A 178 2.37 0.09 -23.07
CA PRO A 178 3.37 -0.35 -22.09
C PRO A 178 4.65 0.48 -22.06
N PHE A 179 5.02 1.17 -23.14
CA PHE A 179 6.17 2.08 -23.16
C PHE A 179 6.05 3.21 -22.12
N ALA A 180 4.84 3.74 -21.94
CA ALA A 180 4.57 4.83 -21.00
C ALA A 180 4.37 4.33 -19.56
N LEU A 181 4.57 3.04 -19.30
CA LEU A 181 4.42 2.45 -17.98
C LEU A 181 5.49 2.98 -17.02
N CYS A 182 5.07 3.79 -16.06
CA CYS A 182 5.86 4.09 -14.87
C CYS A 182 5.65 2.96 -13.84
N SER A 183 6.74 2.50 -13.23
CA SER A 183 6.66 1.51 -12.16
C SER A 183 5.75 1.98 -11.03
N PHE A 184 4.76 1.16 -10.67
CA PHE A 184 3.91 1.46 -9.52
C PHE A 184 4.66 1.33 -8.20
N ALA A 185 5.86 0.75 -8.13
CA ALA A 185 6.62 0.61 -6.89
C ALA A 185 6.93 1.96 -6.23
N GLY A 186 7.41 2.93 -7.04
CA GLY A 186 7.83 4.25 -6.58
C GLY A 186 6.76 5.32 -6.65
N ALA A 187 5.48 4.96 -6.85
CA ALA A 187 4.39 5.94 -6.98
C ALA A 187 4.28 6.87 -5.75
N HIS A 188 4.61 6.40 -4.55
CA HIS A 188 4.61 7.26 -3.36
C HIS A 188 5.84 8.17 -3.22
N GLU A 189 6.93 7.92 -3.95
CA GLU A 189 8.21 8.62 -3.78
C GLU A 189 8.33 9.87 -4.67
N GLY A 190 7.47 9.98 -5.69
CA GLY A 190 7.53 11.04 -6.70
C GLY A 190 7.28 12.45 -6.16
N GLU A 191 7.96 13.43 -6.75
CA GLU A 191 7.74 14.86 -6.51
C GLU A 191 6.72 15.40 -7.48
N TYR A 192 5.44 15.22 -7.14
CA TYR A 192 4.37 15.65 -8.04
C TYR A 192 4.09 17.15 -7.96
N MET A 193 4.29 17.78 -6.79
CA MET A 193 3.87 19.18 -6.53
C MET A 193 4.52 20.20 -7.44
N ASP A 194 5.71 19.91 -7.96
CA ASP A 194 6.42 20.82 -8.84
C ASP A 194 6.86 20.14 -10.15
N PRO A 195 5.89 19.78 -11.01
CA PRO A 195 6.19 19.07 -12.24
C PRO A 195 6.90 19.97 -13.28
N LEU A 196 6.99 21.28 -13.02
CA LEU A 196 7.58 22.28 -13.89
C LEU A 196 8.85 22.90 -13.30
N HIS A 197 9.37 22.37 -12.18
CA HIS A 197 10.60 22.83 -11.52
C HIS A 197 10.62 24.34 -11.21
N ARG A 198 9.49 24.86 -10.71
CA ARG A 198 9.28 26.27 -10.33
C ARG A 198 9.72 26.58 -8.90
N LEU A 199 9.80 25.57 -8.04
CA LEU A 199 10.19 25.70 -6.65
C LEU A 199 11.72 25.64 -6.52
N GLY A 200 12.25 26.26 -5.45
CA GLY A 200 13.65 26.11 -5.10
C GLY A 200 13.97 24.66 -4.69
N ARG A 201 15.21 24.22 -4.89
CA ARG A 201 15.67 22.90 -4.41
C ARG A 201 15.38 22.75 -2.91
N GLY A 202 14.77 21.64 -2.52
CA GLY A 202 14.46 21.32 -1.12
C GLY A 202 13.17 21.94 -0.58
N SER A 203 12.41 22.70 -1.37
CA SER A 203 11.20 23.39 -0.89
C SER A 203 10.12 22.46 -0.32
N HIS A 204 10.14 21.18 -0.69
CA HIS A 204 9.17 20.15 -0.29
C HIS A 204 9.78 19.05 0.61
N GLU A 205 11.08 19.10 0.92
CA GLU A 205 11.78 18.03 1.65
C GLU A 205 11.19 17.82 3.05
N ARG A 206 10.94 18.90 3.79
CA ARG A 206 10.38 18.83 5.14
C ARG A 206 9.00 18.16 5.18
N TRP A 207 8.15 18.42 4.18
CA TRP A 207 6.83 17.78 4.07
C TRP A 207 6.94 16.28 3.78
N LYS A 208 7.92 15.88 2.98
CA LYS A 208 8.22 14.47 2.69
C LYS A 208 8.80 13.73 3.89
N GLU A 209 9.75 14.35 4.60
CA GLU A 209 10.40 13.75 5.77
C GLU A 209 9.41 13.45 6.91
N GLN A 210 8.37 14.28 7.07
CA GLN A 210 7.34 14.15 8.11
C GLN A 210 6.01 13.61 7.56
N SER A 211 6.06 12.93 6.41
CA SER A 211 4.87 12.57 5.63
C SER A 211 3.86 11.67 6.37
N GLY A 212 4.27 10.92 7.39
CA GLY A 212 3.36 10.18 8.28
C GLY A 212 2.44 11.10 9.09
N ASP A 213 3.01 12.00 9.89
CA ASP A 213 2.25 12.94 10.72
C ASP A 213 1.42 13.90 9.85
N VAL A 214 1.99 14.33 8.71
CA VAL A 214 1.31 15.18 7.73
C VAL A 214 0.06 14.49 7.18
N ARG A 215 0.13 13.20 6.82
CA ARG A 215 -1.03 12.44 6.31
C ARG A 215 -2.16 12.37 7.32
N ASP A 216 -1.85 12.08 8.57
CA ASP A 216 -2.89 12.01 9.61
C ASP A 216 -3.48 13.38 9.95
N ALA A 217 -2.65 14.42 9.93
CA ALA A 217 -3.09 15.80 10.11
C ALA A 217 -3.96 16.28 8.93
N LEU A 218 -3.61 15.95 7.68
CA LEU A 218 -4.41 16.26 6.50
C LEU A 218 -5.78 15.58 6.56
N THR A 219 -5.83 14.29 6.89
CA THR A 219 -7.09 13.56 7.04
C THR A 219 -7.96 14.16 8.14
N TYR A 220 -7.36 14.51 9.29
CA TYR A 220 -8.08 15.17 10.37
C TYR A 220 -8.59 16.55 9.96
N CYS A 221 -7.76 17.36 9.28
CA CYS A 221 -8.12 18.66 8.75
C CYS A 221 -9.27 18.58 7.75
N MET A 222 -9.19 17.65 6.79
CA MET A 222 -10.25 17.42 5.80
C MET A 222 -11.56 17.00 6.46
N GLY A 223 -11.51 16.17 7.50
CA GLY A 223 -12.68 15.81 8.30
C GLY A 223 -13.34 17.02 8.98
N LEU A 224 -12.54 17.91 9.57
CA LEU A 224 -13.05 19.16 10.16
C LEU A 224 -13.68 20.07 9.10
N ILE A 225 -13.07 20.20 7.92
CA ILE A 225 -13.64 20.99 6.81
C ILE A 225 -14.98 20.39 6.36
N ALA A 226 -15.05 19.06 6.18
CA ALA A 226 -16.29 18.38 5.79
C ALA A 226 -17.42 18.56 6.81
N GLU A 227 -17.10 18.68 8.10
CA GLU A 227 -18.08 18.94 9.16
C GLU A 227 -18.51 20.41 9.21
N LYS A 228 -17.55 21.35 9.15
CA LYS A 228 -17.80 22.79 9.39
C LYS A 228 -18.18 23.57 8.13
N ALA A 229 -17.77 23.10 6.96
CA ALA A 229 -18.03 23.69 5.65
C ALA A 229 -18.50 22.60 4.64
N PRO A 230 -19.62 21.89 4.94
CA PRO A 230 -20.03 20.71 4.18
C PRO A 230 -20.38 21.01 2.72
N ARG A 231 -20.92 22.19 2.43
CA ARG A 231 -21.30 22.59 1.06
C ARG A 231 -20.05 22.85 0.21
N GLU A 232 -19.06 23.49 0.79
CA GLU A 232 -17.80 23.83 0.16
C GLU A 232 -16.97 22.57 -0.10
N PHE A 233 -16.92 21.67 0.88
CA PHE A 233 -16.35 20.33 0.72
C PHE A 233 -17.04 19.56 -0.40
N GLU A 234 -18.37 19.47 -0.39
CA GLU A 234 -19.16 18.77 -1.41
C GLU A 234 -18.90 19.34 -2.81
N ASN A 235 -19.01 20.65 -2.96
CA ASN A 235 -18.75 21.34 -4.22
C ASN A 235 -17.35 21.03 -4.74
N HIS A 236 -16.34 21.01 -3.87
CA HIS A 236 -14.98 20.73 -4.28
C HIS A 236 -14.77 19.26 -4.66
N VAL A 237 -15.32 18.30 -3.90
CA VAL A 237 -15.27 16.87 -4.25
C VAL A 237 -15.86 16.62 -5.63
N TYR A 238 -17.05 17.16 -5.92
CA TYR A 238 -17.67 17.00 -7.24
C TYR A 238 -16.96 17.78 -8.35
N LYS A 239 -16.26 18.86 -8.02
CA LYS A 239 -15.41 19.56 -8.98
C LYS A 239 -14.19 18.71 -9.38
N THR A 240 -13.59 18.01 -8.42
CA THR A 240 -12.45 17.10 -8.62
C THR A 240 -12.86 15.79 -9.29
N LEU A 241 -14.03 15.26 -8.91
CA LEU A 241 -14.58 13.99 -9.36
C LEU A 241 -16.00 14.20 -9.94
N PRO A 242 -16.12 14.82 -11.13
CA PRO A 242 -17.43 15.20 -11.70
C PRO A 242 -18.34 13.99 -11.98
N HIS A 243 -17.77 12.80 -12.22
CA HIS A 243 -18.53 11.57 -12.39
C HIS A 243 -19.21 11.08 -11.10
N TRP A 244 -18.95 11.71 -9.95
CA TRP A 244 -19.65 11.41 -8.70
C TRP A 244 -21.01 12.08 -8.59
N VAL A 245 -21.26 13.16 -9.35
CA VAL A 245 -22.50 13.93 -9.27
C VAL A 245 -23.70 13.02 -9.56
N GLY A 246 -24.61 12.90 -8.58
CA GLY A 246 -25.79 12.04 -8.66
C GLY A 246 -25.53 10.54 -8.48
N LYS A 247 -24.28 10.11 -8.25
CA LYS A 247 -23.90 8.71 -8.10
C LYS A 247 -23.36 8.35 -6.72
N TYR A 248 -22.53 9.21 -6.13
CA TYR A 248 -21.87 8.97 -4.83
C TYR A 248 -22.03 10.19 -3.93
N GLN A 249 -22.09 9.96 -2.61
CA GLN A 249 -22.06 11.04 -1.63
C GLN A 249 -20.63 11.56 -1.46
N SER A 250 -20.44 12.87 -1.33
CA SER A 250 -19.11 13.46 -1.14
C SER A 250 -18.37 12.91 0.09
N GLN A 251 -19.09 12.52 1.15
CA GLN A 251 -18.50 11.91 2.35
C GLN A 251 -17.84 10.55 2.08
N GLU A 252 -18.19 9.84 1.00
CA GLU A 252 -17.50 8.61 0.62
C GLU A 252 -16.03 8.88 0.26
N PHE A 253 -15.68 10.11 -0.15
CA PHE A 253 -14.29 10.48 -0.39
C PHE A 253 -13.42 10.31 0.87
N LEU A 254 -13.95 10.62 2.05
CA LEU A 254 -13.22 10.46 3.32
C LEU A 254 -12.90 8.99 3.64
N ARG A 255 -13.63 8.04 3.03
CA ARG A 255 -13.48 6.60 3.26
C ARG A 255 -12.54 5.91 2.27
N LEU A 256 -12.01 6.65 1.29
CA LEU A 256 -11.03 6.14 0.32
C LEU A 256 -9.63 5.92 0.92
N LYS A 257 -9.35 6.45 2.12
CA LYS A 257 -8.05 6.30 2.79
C LYS A 257 -7.79 4.84 3.14
N PHE A 258 -6.64 4.33 2.71
CA PHE A 258 -6.13 3.05 3.16
C PHE A 258 -5.13 3.20 4.32
N ASN A 259 -5.07 2.18 5.17
CA ASN A 259 -3.95 2.00 6.11
C ASN A 259 -2.71 1.54 5.35
N LEU A 260 -1.58 2.22 5.54
CA LEU A 260 -0.37 2.00 4.73
C LEU A 260 0.29 0.64 4.96
N TRP A 261 0.10 0.08 6.16
CA TRP A 261 0.65 -1.21 6.60
C TRP A 261 -0.26 -2.40 6.36
N HIS A 262 -1.51 -2.19 5.93
CA HIS A 262 -2.45 -3.29 5.71
C HIS A 262 -2.31 -3.82 4.29
N ILE A 263 -2.43 -5.14 4.12
CA ILE A 263 -2.64 -5.74 2.80
C ILE A 263 -4.16 -5.70 2.55
N PRO A 264 -4.68 -4.76 1.74
CA PRO A 264 -6.12 -4.68 1.47
C PRO A 264 -6.58 -5.88 0.64
N SER A 265 -7.88 -6.14 0.64
CA SER A 265 -8.47 -7.10 -0.28
C SER A 265 -8.48 -6.57 -1.71
N ARG A 266 -8.60 -7.48 -2.69
CA ARG A 266 -8.71 -7.09 -4.10
C ARG A 266 -9.97 -6.27 -4.36
N GLU A 267 -11.06 -6.59 -3.67
CA GLU A 267 -12.36 -5.91 -3.76
C GLU A 267 -12.26 -4.48 -3.22
N GLU A 268 -11.57 -4.25 -2.10
CA GLU A 268 -11.34 -2.91 -1.54
C GLU A 268 -10.58 -2.03 -2.54
N VAL A 269 -9.50 -2.55 -3.14
CA VAL A 269 -8.72 -1.81 -4.15
C VAL A 269 -9.52 -1.62 -5.44
N ALA A 270 -10.27 -2.62 -5.90
CA ALA A 270 -11.12 -2.50 -7.10
C ALA A 270 -12.23 -1.45 -6.90
N HIS A 271 -12.80 -1.38 -5.71
CA HIS A 271 -13.78 -0.36 -5.36
C HIS A 271 -13.17 1.04 -5.38
N ALA A 272 -11.99 1.23 -4.80
CA ALA A 272 -11.26 2.50 -4.84
C ALA A 272 -10.89 2.92 -6.28
N LEU A 273 -10.44 1.98 -7.12
CA LEU A 273 -10.18 2.22 -8.54
C LEU A 273 -11.45 2.73 -9.25
N ALA A 274 -12.60 2.08 -9.03
CA ALA A 274 -13.87 2.48 -9.63
C ALA A 274 -14.31 3.87 -9.17
N LEU A 275 -14.17 4.18 -7.88
CA LEU A 275 -14.47 5.50 -7.33
C LEU A 275 -13.58 6.59 -7.94
N LEU A 276 -12.30 6.31 -8.18
CA LEU A 276 -11.36 7.22 -8.85
C LEU A 276 -11.46 7.21 -10.39
N ASN A 277 -12.40 6.44 -10.95
CA ASN A 277 -12.57 6.23 -12.38
C ASN A 277 -11.26 5.81 -13.07
N ILE A 278 -10.55 4.88 -12.44
CA ILE A 278 -9.35 4.23 -12.97
C ILE A 278 -9.81 2.86 -13.50
N HIS A 279 -9.62 2.63 -14.78
CA HIS A 279 -10.10 1.42 -15.44
C HIS A 279 -9.29 0.18 -15.03
N GLU A 280 -9.92 -0.99 -14.98
CA GLU A 280 -9.34 -2.24 -14.47
C GLU A 280 -8.11 -2.76 -15.22
N PHE A 281 -7.76 -2.17 -16.37
CA PHE A 281 -6.58 -2.58 -17.13
C PHE A 281 -5.29 -2.37 -16.32
N VAL A 282 -5.31 -1.45 -15.35
CA VAL A 282 -4.18 -1.17 -14.46
C VAL A 282 -3.77 -2.38 -13.64
N TRP A 283 -4.65 -3.36 -13.43
CA TRP A 283 -4.32 -4.62 -12.74
C TRP A 283 -3.28 -5.45 -13.49
N LYS A 284 -3.16 -5.30 -14.82
CA LYS A 284 -2.17 -6.01 -15.62
C LYS A 284 -0.79 -5.34 -15.56
N LEU A 285 -0.75 -4.02 -15.38
CA LEU A 285 0.46 -3.22 -15.52
C LEU A 285 1.61 -3.66 -14.58
N PRO A 286 1.40 -4.01 -13.31
CA PRO A 286 2.47 -4.47 -12.43
C PRO A 286 3.16 -5.77 -12.88
N GLU A 287 2.51 -6.57 -13.73
CA GLU A 287 3.04 -7.84 -14.25
C GLU A 287 3.74 -7.67 -15.60
N ILE A 288 3.62 -6.50 -16.24
CA ILE A 288 4.18 -6.25 -17.56
C ILE A 288 5.70 -6.06 -17.46
N TRP A 289 6.41 -6.81 -18.31
CA TRP A 289 7.82 -6.57 -18.58
C TRP A 289 7.98 -5.29 -19.39
N THR A 290 8.90 -4.43 -18.96
CA THR A 290 9.30 -3.23 -19.69
C THR A 290 10.61 -3.47 -20.45
N TYR A 291 10.75 -2.81 -21.59
CA TYR A 291 11.79 -3.08 -22.57
C TYR A 291 12.62 -1.81 -22.86
N PRO A 292 13.80 -1.94 -23.50
CA PRO A 292 14.54 -0.79 -24.02
C PRO A 292 13.76 -0.08 -25.13
N LEU A 293 14.04 1.21 -25.34
CA LEU A 293 13.38 2.05 -26.35
C LEU A 293 13.40 1.44 -27.77
N GLY A 294 14.46 0.70 -28.12
CA GLY A 294 14.60 0.03 -29.42
C GLY A 294 13.49 -0.98 -29.70
N PHE A 295 13.16 -1.82 -28.71
CA PHE A 295 12.13 -2.85 -28.81
C PHE A 295 10.76 -2.27 -29.20
N TYR A 296 10.35 -1.18 -28.54
CA TYR A 296 9.08 -0.51 -28.84
C TYR A 296 9.03 0.06 -30.27
N LYS A 297 10.15 0.61 -30.76
CA LYS A 297 10.23 1.16 -32.12
C LYS A 297 10.04 0.07 -33.18
N GLU A 298 10.55 -1.14 -32.94
CA GLU A 298 10.43 -2.27 -33.87
C GLU A 298 9.01 -2.83 -33.94
N LEU A 299 8.30 -2.88 -32.81
CA LEU A 299 6.88 -3.23 -32.78
C LEU A 299 5.98 -2.20 -33.46
N GLY A 300 6.52 -1.04 -33.86
CA GLY A 300 5.71 0.07 -34.35
C GLY A 300 4.90 0.76 -33.24
N ASP A 301 5.14 0.39 -31.98
CA ASP A 301 4.67 1.07 -30.77
C ASP A 301 5.49 2.35 -30.58
N VAL A 302 5.34 3.27 -31.54
CA VAL A 302 6.10 4.51 -31.56
C VAL A 302 5.81 5.26 -30.25
N PRO A 303 6.81 5.48 -29.38
CA PRO A 303 6.63 5.97 -28.02
C PRO A 303 5.98 7.36 -27.89
N SER A 304 5.71 8.01 -29.02
CA SER A 304 5.05 9.31 -29.13
C SER A 304 3.68 9.29 -29.80
N LYS A 305 3.24 8.16 -30.38
CA LYS A 305 1.93 8.05 -31.04
C LYS A 305 0.90 7.45 -30.09
N PRO A 306 -0.30 8.04 -29.98
CA PRO A 306 -1.37 7.42 -29.23
C PRO A 306 -1.80 6.11 -29.90
N ARG A 307 -2.26 5.16 -29.08
CA ARG A 307 -2.93 3.94 -29.54
C ARG A 307 -4.17 4.31 -30.35
N LEU A 308 -4.55 3.43 -31.28
CA LEU A 308 -5.77 3.60 -32.04
C LEU A 308 -6.98 3.65 -31.10
N GLU A 309 -7.97 4.49 -31.39
CA GLU A 309 -9.14 4.70 -30.51
C GLU A 309 -9.96 3.43 -30.25
N ASN A 310 -9.91 2.47 -31.18
CA ASN A 310 -10.57 1.17 -31.08
C ASN A 310 -9.69 0.07 -30.45
N ALA A 311 -8.46 0.39 -30.03
CA ALA A 311 -7.59 -0.57 -29.35
C ALA A 311 -8.13 -0.88 -27.95
N GLU A 312 -8.20 -2.16 -27.60
CA GLU A 312 -8.65 -2.56 -26.27
C GLU A 312 -7.65 -2.12 -25.18
N ARG A 313 -8.15 -1.67 -24.03
CA ARG A 313 -7.31 -1.19 -22.92
C ARG A 313 -6.49 -2.33 -22.30
N GLY A 314 -5.20 -2.09 -22.10
CA GLY A 314 -4.28 -3.07 -21.53
C GLY A 314 -4.09 -4.35 -22.35
N GLN A 315 -4.46 -4.33 -23.65
CA GLN A 315 -3.93 -5.30 -24.61
C GLN A 315 -2.56 -4.81 -25.12
N TYR A 316 -1.62 -5.74 -25.20
CA TYR A 316 -0.28 -5.55 -25.75
C TYR A 316 0.04 -6.73 -26.65
N ALA A 317 1.00 -6.55 -27.55
CA ALA A 317 1.34 -7.57 -28.54
C ALA A 317 1.91 -8.84 -27.86
N ASP A 318 1.67 -10.02 -28.42
CA ASP A 318 2.16 -11.30 -27.85
C ASP A 318 3.70 -11.33 -27.76
N GLU A 319 4.37 -10.51 -28.58
CA GLU A 319 5.81 -10.28 -28.56
C GLU A 319 6.32 -9.74 -27.21
N TYR A 320 5.47 -9.09 -26.41
CA TYR A 320 5.82 -8.65 -25.04
C TYR A 320 5.95 -9.82 -24.06
N ASP A 321 5.27 -10.94 -24.31
CA ASP A 321 5.40 -12.14 -23.49
C ASP A 321 6.52 -13.05 -24.02
N ASN A 322 6.79 -13.01 -25.33
CA ASN A 322 7.86 -13.77 -25.99
C ASN A 322 8.72 -12.90 -26.93
N PRO A 323 9.68 -12.12 -26.37
CA PRO A 323 10.51 -11.20 -27.15
C PRO A 323 11.52 -11.91 -28.07
N MET A 324 11.65 -13.23 -27.97
CA MET A 324 12.62 -14.05 -28.71
C MET A 324 12.33 -14.15 -30.23
N ARG A 325 11.29 -13.48 -30.74
CA ARG A 325 11.06 -13.35 -32.19
C ARG A 325 11.80 -12.15 -32.81
N LEU A 326 12.35 -11.26 -31.97
CA LEU A 326 13.03 -10.03 -32.35
C LEU A 326 14.49 -10.00 -31.80
N VAL A 327 15.13 -11.18 -31.74
CA VAL A 327 16.38 -11.46 -31.00
C VAL A 327 17.55 -10.54 -31.37
N ASP A 328 17.56 -9.97 -32.57
CA ASP A 328 18.69 -9.21 -33.09
C ASP A 328 18.96 -7.89 -32.31
N HIS A 329 17.97 -7.40 -31.53
CA HIS A 329 18.05 -6.13 -30.80
C HIS A 329 17.49 -6.18 -29.36
N PHE A 330 17.40 -7.38 -28.77
CA PHE A 330 16.93 -7.58 -27.40
C PHE A 330 18.10 -7.61 -26.39
N ASP A 331 18.36 -6.49 -25.72
CA ASP A 331 19.44 -6.39 -24.72
C ASP A 331 19.02 -6.91 -23.33
N TYR A 332 17.89 -6.43 -22.82
CA TYR A 332 17.36 -6.79 -21.50
C TYR A 332 15.86 -6.51 -21.42
N ARG A 333 15.21 -7.04 -20.39
CA ARG A 333 13.88 -6.60 -19.94
C ARG A 333 13.88 -6.44 -18.45
N CYS A 334 13.08 -5.53 -17.93
CA CYS A 334 12.94 -5.32 -16.49
C CYS A 334 11.48 -5.45 -16.05
N LEU A 335 11.30 -6.11 -14.91
CA LEU A 335 10.04 -6.18 -14.20
C LEU A 335 10.20 -5.43 -12.89
N SER A 336 9.23 -4.58 -12.60
CA SER A 336 9.21 -3.81 -11.36
C SER A 336 9.04 -4.73 -10.15
N LYS A 337 9.96 -4.61 -9.20
CA LYS A 337 9.89 -5.31 -7.93
C LYS A 337 8.88 -4.61 -7.00
N ILE A 338 7.61 -5.01 -7.07
CA ILE A 338 6.51 -4.44 -6.28
C ILE A 338 6.08 -5.45 -5.21
N ARG A 339 6.15 -5.08 -3.93
CA ARG A 339 5.97 -6.02 -2.81
C ARG A 339 5.27 -5.42 -1.61
N PHE A 340 4.66 -6.27 -0.78
CA PHE A 340 4.26 -5.91 0.57
C PHE A 340 5.39 -6.19 1.57
N SER A 341 5.56 -5.31 2.56
CA SER A 341 6.55 -5.45 3.63
C SER A 341 6.35 -6.72 4.46
N ALA A 342 7.42 -7.18 5.12
CA ALA A 342 7.34 -8.25 6.12
C ALA A 342 6.38 -7.88 7.27
N THR A 343 6.35 -6.60 7.63
CA THR A 343 5.40 -6.08 8.62
C THR A 343 3.95 -6.26 8.20
N ALA A 344 3.62 -5.95 6.94
CA ALA A 344 2.26 -6.07 6.41
C ALA A 344 1.81 -7.55 6.33
N THR A 345 2.72 -8.46 5.97
CA THR A 345 2.43 -9.90 5.96
C THR A 345 2.22 -10.43 7.39
N ALA A 346 3.00 -9.95 8.37
CA ALA A 346 2.81 -10.26 9.78
C ALA A 346 1.45 -9.78 10.30
N ILE A 347 1.06 -8.53 10.03
CA ILE A 347 -0.24 -7.98 10.44
C ILE A 347 -1.39 -8.80 9.83
N ARG A 348 -1.30 -9.16 8.55
CA ARG A 348 -2.29 -10.00 7.88
C ARG A 348 -2.41 -11.37 8.56
N PHE A 349 -1.28 -12.00 8.90
CA PHE A 349 -1.28 -13.27 9.62
C PHE A 349 -1.93 -13.13 11.01
N LEU A 350 -1.54 -12.12 11.80
CA LEU A 350 -2.08 -11.87 13.13
C LEU A 350 -3.60 -11.61 13.12
N ASN A 351 -4.10 -10.87 12.12
CA ASN A 351 -5.54 -10.61 11.98
C ASN A 351 -6.37 -11.88 11.70
N ARG A 352 -5.76 -12.95 11.18
CA ARG A 352 -6.44 -14.23 10.92
C ARG A 352 -6.49 -15.14 12.14
N LEU A 353 -5.75 -14.83 13.20
CA LEU A 353 -5.74 -15.61 14.42
C LEU A 353 -6.79 -15.11 15.42
N PRO A 354 -7.51 -16.02 16.10
CA PRO A 354 -8.28 -15.65 17.29
C PRO A 354 -7.39 -15.03 18.36
N ALA A 355 -7.93 -14.11 19.16
CA ALA A 355 -7.22 -13.44 20.25
C ALA A 355 -6.53 -14.43 21.21
N GLU A 356 -7.17 -15.57 21.49
CA GLU A 356 -6.61 -16.66 22.32
C GLU A 356 -5.28 -17.20 21.80
N GLN A 357 -5.08 -17.26 20.49
CA GLN A 357 -3.83 -17.74 19.87
C GLN A 357 -2.85 -16.61 19.68
N ARG A 358 -3.34 -15.45 19.25
CA ARG A 358 -2.52 -14.26 18.99
C ARG A 358 -1.78 -13.78 20.23
N THR A 359 -2.46 -13.77 21.38
CA THR A 359 -1.88 -13.42 22.70
C THR A 359 -0.82 -14.40 23.19
N GLN A 360 -0.65 -15.55 22.54
CA GLN A 360 0.38 -16.53 22.90
C GLN A 360 1.68 -16.27 22.18
N ILE A 361 1.65 -15.55 21.06
CA ILE A 361 2.85 -15.22 20.30
C ILE A 361 3.74 -14.33 21.15
N ARG A 362 5.00 -14.74 21.28
CA ARG A 362 6.01 -14.02 22.07
C ARG A 362 7.03 -13.30 21.21
N LYS A 363 7.34 -13.80 20.00
CA LYS A 363 8.42 -13.25 19.18
C LYS A 363 8.12 -13.32 17.69
N LEU A 364 8.30 -12.19 17.01
CA LEU A 364 8.22 -12.06 15.56
C LEU A 364 9.58 -11.63 15.01
N GLY A 365 10.02 -12.24 13.92
CA GLY A 365 11.15 -11.77 13.11
C GLY A 365 10.66 -11.16 11.81
N LEU A 366 11.01 -9.91 11.53
CA LEU A 366 10.56 -9.15 10.35
C LEU A 366 11.73 -8.90 9.39
N HIS A 367 11.87 -9.77 8.40
CA HIS A 367 12.91 -9.68 7.37
C HIS A 367 12.47 -8.75 6.23
N GLU A 368 12.67 -7.44 6.41
CA GLU A 368 12.45 -6.41 5.38
C GLU A 368 13.60 -6.43 4.34
N ASP A 369 13.73 -7.55 3.63
CA ASP A 369 14.79 -7.90 2.67
C ASP A 369 14.66 -7.20 1.31
N SER A 370 13.61 -6.41 1.09
CA SER A 370 13.40 -5.66 -0.15
C SER A 370 12.52 -4.42 0.08
N PRO A 371 12.63 -3.38 -0.78
CA PRO A 371 11.68 -2.27 -0.77
C PRO A 371 10.24 -2.76 -0.96
N SER A 372 9.31 -2.15 -0.23
CA SER A 372 7.87 -2.44 -0.30
C SER A 372 7.07 -1.21 -0.68
N VAL A 373 5.84 -1.43 -1.13
CA VAL A 373 4.88 -0.37 -1.48
C VAL A 373 4.53 0.53 -0.28
N ASN A 374 3.98 1.69 -0.59
CA ASN A 374 3.62 2.81 0.28
C ASN A 374 4.83 3.41 1.00
N MET A 375 4.78 3.37 2.33
CA MET A 375 5.68 4.08 3.23
C MET A 375 6.21 3.08 4.25
N PRO A 376 7.25 2.30 3.89
CA PRO A 376 7.76 1.22 4.73
C PRO A 376 8.16 1.69 6.14
N SER A 377 8.63 2.94 6.26
CA SER A 377 8.98 3.58 7.54
C SER A 377 7.82 3.67 8.53
N LEU A 378 6.58 3.65 8.06
CA LEU A 378 5.38 3.75 8.89
C LEU A 378 4.74 2.38 9.17
N HIS A 379 5.22 1.30 8.54
CA HIS A 379 4.48 0.04 8.60
C HIS A 379 4.41 -0.57 10.01
N ALA A 380 5.48 -0.40 10.79
CA ALA A 380 5.57 -0.88 12.17
C ALA A 380 4.49 -0.28 13.10
N GLN A 381 3.94 0.89 12.76
CA GLN A 381 2.83 1.50 13.52
C GLN A 381 1.59 0.58 13.53
N GLY A 382 1.39 -0.20 12.47
CA GLY A 382 0.33 -1.19 12.39
C GLY A 382 0.41 -2.30 13.44
N LEU A 383 1.56 -2.45 14.11
CA LEU A 383 1.75 -3.44 15.18
C LEU A 383 1.31 -2.95 16.57
N VAL A 384 1.05 -1.65 16.73
CA VAL A 384 0.67 -1.04 18.03
C VAL A 384 -0.51 -1.75 18.71
N PRO A 385 -1.60 -2.13 18.01
CA PRO A 385 -2.69 -2.87 18.65
C PRO A 385 -2.26 -4.22 19.25
N PHE A 386 -1.33 -4.92 18.60
CA PHE A 386 -0.86 -6.24 19.06
C PHE A 386 0.08 -6.13 20.27
N PHE A 387 0.87 -5.06 20.36
CA PHE A 387 1.64 -4.77 21.57
C PHE A 387 0.75 -4.44 22.78
N LYS A 388 -0.37 -3.74 22.54
CA LYS A 388 -1.37 -3.47 23.60
C LYS A 388 -2.08 -4.75 24.05
N GLU A 389 -2.40 -5.63 23.11
CA GLU A 389 -3.05 -6.92 23.39
C GLU A 389 -2.12 -7.93 24.08
N SER A 390 -0.83 -7.93 23.73
CA SER A 390 0.19 -8.82 24.27
C SER A 390 1.46 -8.03 24.64
N PRO A 391 1.60 -7.56 25.90
CA PRO A 391 2.78 -6.82 26.35
C PRO A 391 4.09 -7.63 26.31
N LEU A 392 3.99 -8.95 26.20
CA LEU A 392 5.13 -9.87 26.09
C LEU A 392 5.59 -10.08 24.64
N LEU A 393 4.90 -9.48 23.65
CA LEU A 393 5.28 -9.58 22.25
C LEU A 393 6.55 -8.79 21.98
N GLN A 394 7.57 -9.47 21.46
CA GLN A 394 8.82 -8.89 20.99
C GLN A 394 8.86 -8.97 19.46
N VAL A 395 9.33 -7.89 18.85
CA VAL A 395 9.50 -7.80 17.40
C VAL A 395 10.96 -7.47 17.13
N GLU A 396 11.60 -8.33 16.36
CA GLU A 396 12.97 -8.16 15.89
C GLU A 396 12.95 -7.92 14.39
N ARG A 397 13.85 -7.07 13.91
CA ARG A 397 14.01 -6.72 12.50
C ARG A 397 15.36 -7.19 12.01
#